data_AF-H3NCX3-F1
#
_entry.id   AF-H3NCX3-F1
#
_cell.length_a   1.000
_cell.length_b   1.000
_cell.length_c   1.000
_cell.angle_alpha   90.00
_cell.angle_beta   90.00
_cell.angle_gamma   90.00
#
_symmetry.space_group_name_H-M   'P 1'
#
loop_
_entity.id
_entity.type
_entity.pdbx_description
1 polymer ?
#
loop_
_entity_poly.entity_id
_entity_poly.type
_entity_poly.pdbx_seq_one_letter_code
_entity_poly.pdbx_strand_id
1 'polypeptide(L)'
;MFIFKVNLIFCLISLDNNLFQVLELNKPTLVSVKGDDLLSKKLSADKRKHQIQQAAKEIFLKKGFDRTVMKDIMEATGLSRGGLYHHYSSTSEILCDILKTGNQQRIDTMEKTFDQSTERSSTVLAQLTVDKMLASNDYLRIYVMFLSELKNDQSLIELHDQLKAMSIANIQELLKQFNYPPLPDNQYEFLTNLINTFLVGCDVLGVRENFNKQRSALVCMLKTYFDTINESEEKQ
;
A
#
# COMPACT_ATOMS: atom_id res chain seq x y z
N MET A 1 -2.88 44.50 15.86
CA MET A 1 -2.46 44.25 17.26
C MET A 1 -2.90 42.83 17.61
N PHE A 2 -1.95 42.00 18.06
CA PHE A 2 -2.02 40.53 18.32
C PHE A 2 -1.99 39.63 17.06
N ILE A 3 -0.81 39.23 16.54
CA ILE A 3 0.21 38.26 17.00
C ILE A 3 -0.22 36.80 16.75
N PHE A 4 0.35 36.18 15.70
CA PHE A 4 1.19 34.99 15.85
C PHE A 4 2.15 34.86 14.66
N LYS A 5 3.39 35.31 14.88
CA LYS A 5 4.60 34.80 14.21
C LYS A 5 4.79 33.36 14.69
N VAL A 6 4.78 32.37 13.80
CA VAL A 6 5.60 31.14 13.94
C VAL A 6 5.98 30.61 12.54
N ASN A 7 7.28 30.72 12.27
CA ASN A 7 8.14 29.86 11.44
C ASN A 7 7.94 29.75 9.92
N LEU A 8 8.62 30.69 9.27
CA LEU A 8 9.37 30.57 8.03
C LEU A 8 10.58 29.60 8.12
N ILE A 9 10.40 28.40 8.71
CA ILE A 9 11.47 27.39 8.83
C ILE A 9 10.93 26.04 8.39
N PHE A 10 10.95 25.74 7.10
CA PHE A 10 11.00 24.37 6.57
C PHE A 10 11.52 24.33 5.12
N CYS A 11 12.45 25.22 4.77
CA CYS A 11 13.10 25.23 3.45
C CYS A 11 14.59 24.80 3.48
N LEU A 12 15.19 24.55 4.64
CA LEU A 12 16.59 24.11 4.72
C LEU A 12 16.79 23.13 5.87
N ILE A 13 16.16 21.96 5.71
CA ILE A 13 16.42 20.80 6.52
C ILE A 13 16.52 19.60 5.57
N SER A 14 17.74 19.40 5.08
CA SER A 14 18.28 18.06 4.95
C SER A 14 18.29 17.45 6.36
N LEU A 15 17.31 16.61 6.70
CA LEU A 15 17.32 15.70 7.85
C LEU A 15 16.78 14.37 7.33
N ASP A 16 17.62 13.35 7.23
CA ASP A 16 17.95 12.50 8.37
C ASP A 16 16.69 11.96 9.07
N ASN A 17 16.44 10.68 8.82
CA ASN A 17 15.90 9.72 9.78
C ASN A 17 14.49 9.91 10.36
N ASN A 18 13.68 10.87 9.95
CA ASN A 18 12.37 11.10 10.60
C ASN A 18 11.11 10.57 9.90
N LEU A 19 11.23 9.77 8.84
CA LEU A 19 10.14 8.82 8.52
C LEU A 19 10.08 7.66 9.54
N PHE A 20 11.17 7.43 10.29
CA PHE A 20 11.21 6.41 11.36
C PHE A 20 10.51 6.85 12.65
N GLN A 21 10.37 8.16 12.94
CA GLN A 21 9.68 8.61 14.16
C GLN A 21 8.16 8.65 14.04
N VAL A 22 7.61 8.85 12.84
CA VAL A 22 6.16 8.69 12.61
C VAL A 22 5.75 7.21 12.71
N LEU A 23 6.70 6.29 12.45
CA LEU A 23 6.54 4.86 12.69
C LEU A 23 6.73 4.46 14.17
N GLU A 24 7.37 5.27 15.02
CA GLU A 24 7.46 5.00 16.46
C GLU A 24 6.21 5.37 17.25
N LEU A 25 5.37 6.29 16.75
CA LEU A 25 4.06 6.61 17.35
C LEU A 25 2.99 5.54 17.07
N ASN A 26 3.32 4.52 16.28
CA ASN A 26 2.52 3.33 16.03
C ASN A 26 3.24 2.05 16.48
N LYS A 27 4.06 2.10 17.54
CA LYS A 27 4.28 0.89 18.32
C LYS A 27 2.89 0.45 18.79
N PRO A 28 2.39 -0.75 18.42
CA PRO A 28 1.22 -1.25 19.11
C PRO A 28 1.59 -1.24 20.58
N THR A 29 0.88 -0.45 21.37
CA THR A 29 0.81 -0.70 22.80
C THR A 29 0.55 -2.19 22.88
N LEU A 30 1.52 -2.95 23.39
CA LEU A 30 1.27 -4.29 23.87
C LEU A 30 0.30 -4.08 25.03
N VAL A 31 -0.98 -3.91 24.69
CA VAL A 31 -2.05 -4.24 25.59
C VAL A 31 -1.78 -5.70 25.83
N SER A 32 -1.23 -5.99 27.00
CA SER A 32 -1.34 -7.29 27.61
C SER A 32 -2.83 -7.59 27.64
N VAL A 33 -3.33 -8.21 26.58
CA VAL A 33 -4.64 -8.81 26.57
C VAL A 33 -4.48 -9.96 27.54
N LYS A 34 -4.79 -9.68 28.81
CA LYS A 34 -5.06 -10.72 29.79
C LYS A 34 -5.94 -11.76 29.10
N GLY A 35 -5.57 -13.03 29.23
CA GLY A 35 -6.13 -14.18 28.49
C GLY A 35 -7.64 -14.41 28.60
N ASP A 36 -8.40 -13.44 29.11
CA ASP A 36 -9.84 -13.51 29.36
C ASP A 36 -10.68 -12.75 28.30
N ASP A 37 -10.11 -11.87 27.47
CA ASP A 37 -10.89 -11.10 26.45
C ASP A 37 -10.96 -11.79 25.06
N LEU A 38 -10.19 -12.86 24.85
CA LEU A 38 -10.20 -13.65 23.61
C LEU A 38 -11.48 -14.49 23.42
N LEU A 39 -12.33 -14.55 24.46
CA LEU A 39 -13.56 -15.34 24.49
C LEU A 39 -14.84 -14.48 24.52
N SER A 40 -14.78 -13.20 24.13
CA SER A 40 -15.99 -12.36 24.13
C SER A 40 -16.95 -12.73 22.98
N LYS A 41 -18.08 -13.32 23.37
CA LYS A 41 -19.28 -13.47 22.56
C LYS A 41 -19.70 -12.09 22.04
N LYS A 42 -19.63 -11.92 20.72
CA LYS A 42 -20.22 -10.86 19.88
C LYS A 42 -19.36 -9.62 19.56
N LEU A 43 -18.17 -9.85 18.97
CA LEU A 43 -17.59 -8.86 18.04
C LEU A 43 -18.60 -8.54 16.91
N SER A 44 -18.63 -7.29 16.45
CA SER A 44 -19.34 -6.97 15.20
C SER A 44 -18.71 -7.74 14.03
N ALA A 45 -19.49 -7.96 12.97
CA ALA A 45 -19.01 -8.68 11.78
C ALA A 45 -17.72 -8.05 11.22
N ASP A 46 -17.63 -6.71 11.22
CA ASP A 46 -16.45 -6.00 10.71
C ASP A 46 -15.22 -6.17 11.61
N LYS A 47 -15.38 -6.11 12.93
CA LYS A 47 -14.27 -6.37 13.87
C LYS A 47 -13.79 -7.81 13.75
N ARG A 48 -14.71 -8.75 13.53
CA ARG A 48 -14.36 -10.16 13.31
C ARG A 48 -13.60 -10.36 12.00
N LYS A 49 -14.05 -9.74 10.90
CA LYS A 49 -13.31 -9.75 9.62
C LYS A 49 -11.90 -9.20 9.79
N HIS A 50 -11.75 -8.05 10.45
CA HIS A 50 -10.42 -7.47 10.72
C HIS A 50 -9.53 -8.42 11.53
N GLN A 51 -10.06 -9.08 12.56
CA GLN A 51 -9.30 -10.07 13.33
C GLN A 51 -8.81 -11.22 12.44
N ILE A 52 -9.70 -11.77 11.60
CA ILE A 52 -9.36 -12.86 10.67
C ILE A 52 -8.29 -12.40 9.68
N GLN A 53 -8.44 -11.21 9.10
CA GLN A 53 -7.47 -10.64 8.18
C GLN A 53 -6.09 -10.45 8.81
N GLN A 54 -6.00 -9.94 10.05
CA GLN A 54 -4.70 -9.78 10.74
C GLN A 54 -4.03 -11.13 11.01
N ALA A 55 -4.78 -12.11 11.53
CA ALA A 55 -4.24 -13.45 11.75
C ALA A 55 -3.78 -14.10 10.44
N ALA A 56 -4.58 -14.01 9.37
CA ALA A 56 -4.22 -14.55 8.07
C ALA A 56 -2.99 -13.86 7.48
N LYS A 57 -2.88 -12.53 7.58
CA LYS A 57 -1.71 -11.75 7.16
C LYS A 57 -0.44 -12.25 7.83
N GLU A 58 -0.46 -12.45 9.15
CA GLU A 58 0.69 -12.98 9.90
C GLU A 58 1.09 -14.39 9.42
N ILE A 59 0.11 -15.27 9.20
CA ILE A 59 0.36 -16.63 8.71
C ILE A 59 0.89 -16.61 7.28
N PHE A 60 0.34 -15.78 6.39
CA PHE A 60 0.85 -15.63 5.03
C PHE A 60 2.31 -15.15 5.04
N LEU A 61 2.64 -14.12 5.81
CA LEU A 61 4.02 -13.60 5.92
C LEU A 61 4.99 -14.63 6.50
N LYS A 62 4.53 -15.54 7.36
CA LYS A 62 5.35 -16.57 7.99
C LYS A 62 5.51 -17.81 7.12
N LYS A 63 4.42 -18.30 6.52
CA LYS A 63 4.35 -19.62 5.89
C LYS A 63 4.41 -19.56 4.37
N GLY A 64 4.05 -18.45 3.74
CA GLY A 64 3.72 -18.42 2.31
C GLY A 64 2.20 -18.52 2.10
N PHE A 65 1.68 -17.79 1.10
CA PHE A 65 0.26 -17.84 0.75
C PHE A 65 -0.13 -19.23 0.21
N ASP A 66 0.66 -19.74 -0.73
CA ASP A 66 0.57 -21.06 -1.36
C ASP A 66 0.46 -22.23 -0.35
N ARG A 67 1.15 -22.11 0.78
CA ARG A 67 1.20 -23.15 1.83
C ARG A 67 0.17 -22.93 2.95
N THR A 68 -0.58 -21.84 2.93
CA THR A 68 -1.54 -21.52 3.99
C THR A 68 -2.91 -22.13 3.67
N VAL A 69 -3.49 -22.82 4.67
CA VAL A 69 -4.82 -23.41 4.58
C VAL A 69 -5.76 -22.80 5.62
N MET A 70 -7.07 -22.91 5.40
CA MET A 70 -8.09 -22.40 6.34
C MET A 70 -7.90 -22.88 7.78
N LYS A 71 -7.34 -24.10 7.96
CA LYS A 71 -7.02 -24.66 9.28
C LYS A 71 -5.98 -23.84 10.03
N ASP A 72 -4.92 -23.36 9.36
CA ASP A 72 -3.90 -22.53 9.99
C ASP A 72 -4.54 -21.25 10.56
N ILE A 73 -5.49 -20.65 9.83
CA ILE A 73 -6.18 -19.42 10.24
C ILE A 73 -7.19 -19.69 11.36
N MET A 74 -7.90 -20.82 11.34
CA MET A 74 -8.76 -21.24 12.46
C MET A 74 -7.97 -21.37 13.75
N GLU A 75 -6.81 -22.04 13.70
CA GLU A 75 -5.92 -22.21 14.85
C GLU A 75 -5.39 -20.86 15.36
N ALA A 76 -4.98 -19.97 14.45
CA ALA A 76 -4.49 -18.64 14.82
C ALA A 76 -5.58 -17.73 15.42
N THR A 77 -6.83 -17.86 14.96
CA THR A 77 -7.95 -17.01 15.43
C THR A 77 -8.73 -17.59 16.61
N GLY A 78 -8.58 -18.89 16.89
CA GLY A 78 -9.40 -19.62 17.85
C GLY A 78 -10.85 -19.83 17.40
N LEU A 79 -11.19 -19.53 16.14
CA LEU A 79 -12.54 -19.69 15.61
C LEU A 79 -12.85 -21.15 15.29
N SER A 80 -14.11 -21.54 15.53
CA SER A 80 -14.61 -22.81 15.02
C SER A 80 -14.67 -22.80 13.48
N ARG A 81 -14.77 -23.98 12.87
CA ARG A 81 -14.99 -24.12 11.42
C ARG A 81 -16.19 -23.30 10.97
N GLY A 82 -17.35 -23.46 11.61
CA GLY A 82 -18.54 -22.67 11.27
C GLY A 82 -18.32 -21.16 11.44
N GLY A 83 -17.56 -20.74 12.45
CA GLY A 83 -17.25 -19.34 12.71
C GLY A 83 -16.38 -18.68 11.64
N LEU A 84 -15.32 -19.34 11.19
CA LEU A 84 -14.46 -18.81 10.12
C LEU A 84 -15.18 -18.86 8.76
N TYR A 85 -15.80 -19.99 8.43
CA TYR A 85 -16.50 -20.18 7.15
C TYR A 85 -17.75 -19.32 6.99
N HIS A 86 -18.29 -18.75 8.07
CA HIS A 86 -19.32 -17.73 8.00
C HIS A 86 -18.82 -16.42 7.37
N HIS A 87 -17.52 -16.12 7.49
CA HIS A 87 -16.92 -14.89 6.98
C HIS A 87 -16.16 -15.08 5.68
N TYR A 88 -15.49 -16.22 5.52
CA TYR A 88 -14.63 -16.50 4.37
C TYR A 88 -14.70 -17.96 3.96
N SER A 89 -14.90 -18.18 2.66
CA SER A 89 -14.95 -19.51 2.04
C SER A 89 -13.56 -20.10 1.76
N SER A 90 -12.55 -19.25 1.60
CA SER A 90 -11.20 -19.66 1.20
C SER A 90 -10.11 -18.68 1.68
N THR A 91 -8.86 -19.13 1.63
CA THR A 91 -7.68 -18.27 1.88
C THR A 91 -7.51 -17.20 0.81
N SER A 92 -7.89 -17.48 -0.45
CA SER A 92 -7.88 -16.52 -1.54
C SER A 92 -8.88 -15.37 -1.32
N GLU A 93 -10.06 -15.66 -0.77
CA GLU A 93 -11.03 -14.62 -0.40
C GLU A 93 -10.48 -13.71 0.71
N ILE A 94 -9.82 -14.29 1.72
CA ILE A 94 -9.16 -13.53 2.79
C ILE A 94 -8.03 -12.67 2.22
N LEU A 95 -7.22 -13.23 1.31
CA LEU A 95 -6.14 -12.50 0.63
C LEU A 95 -6.72 -11.30 -0.15
N CYS A 96 -7.76 -11.51 -0.95
CA CYS A 96 -8.44 -10.46 -1.71
C CYS A 96 -8.86 -9.30 -0.80
N ASP A 97 -9.50 -9.60 0.32
CA ASP A 97 -9.94 -8.61 1.30
C ASP A 97 -8.76 -7.87 1.95
N ILE A 98 -7.67 -8.57 2.30
CA ILE A 98 -6.43 -7.94 2.81
C ILE A 98 -5.84 -6.97 1.78
N LEU A 99 -5.79 -7.37 0.50
CA LEU A 99 -5.26 -6.53 -0.58
C LEU A 99 -6.12 -5.29 -0.79
N LYS A 100 -7.45 -5.41 -0.72
CA LYS A 100 -8.37 -4.26 -0.77
C LYS A 100 -8.14 -3.29 0.39
N THR A 101 -8.00 -3.81 1.62
CA THR A 101 -7.66 -2.97 2.78
C THR A 101 -6.32 -2.26 2.60
N GLY A 102 -5.30 -2.97 2.12
CA GLY A 102 -3.99 -2.38 1.82
C GLY A 102 -4.07 -1.30 0.74
N ASN A 103 -4.90 -1.49 -0.29
CA ASN A 103 -5.11 -0.50 -1.33
C ASN A 103 -5.79 0.77 -0.78
N GLN A 104 -6.81 0.61 0.07
CA GLN A 104 -7.48 1.75 0.69
C GLN A 104 -6.51 2.56 1.56
N GLN A 105 -5.72 1.91 2.41
CA GLN A 105 -4.72 2.61 3.24
C GLN A 105 -3.71 3.40 2.40
N ARG A 106 -3.34 2.88 1.22
CA ARG A 106 -2.45 3.57 0.27
C ARG A 106 -3.12 4.80 -0.33
N ILE A 107 -4.39 4.72 -0.69
CA ILE A 107 -5.18 5.85 -1.21
C ILE A 107 -5.26 6.95 -0.16
N ASP A 108 -5.64 6.61 1.08
CA ASP A 108 -5.73 7.56 2.19
C ASP A 108 -4.38 8.26 2.47
N THR A 109 -3.27 7.54 2.26
CA THR A 109 -1.92 8.11 2.41
C THR A 109 -1.59 9.08 1.26
N MET A 110 -1.95 8.73 0.03
CA MET A 110 -1.74 9.61 -1.13
C MET A 110 -2.57 10.88 -1.03
N GLU A 111 -3.84 10.77 -0.62
CA GLU A 111 -4.73 11.92 -0.44
C GLU A 111 -4.14 12.93 0.54
N LYS A 112 -3.63 12.47 1.68
CA LYS A 112 -2.93 13.34 2.66
C LYS A 112 -1.72 14.05 2.06
N THR A 113 -0.93 13.35 1.25
CA THR A 113 0.25 13.96 0.61
C THR A 113 -0.15 15.00 -0.43
N PHE A 114 -1.20 14.74 -1.20
CA PHE A 114 -1.70 15.72 -2.17
C PHE A 114 -2.28 16.96 -1.50
N ASP A 115 -3.03 16.79 -0.41
CA ASP A 115 -3.61 17.89 0.38
C ASP A 115 -2.52 18.80 0.98
N GLN A 116 -1.42 18.21 1.45
CA GLN A 116 -0.28 18.93 2.00
C GLN A 116 0.60 19.59 0.91
N SER A 117 0.46 19.21 -0.36
CA SER A 117 1.26 19.76 -1.43
C SER A 117 0.76 21.13 -1.87
N THR A 118 1.58 22.16 -1.70
CA THR A 118 1.28 23.52 -2.18
C THR A 118 1.47 23.67 -3.68
N GLU A 119 2.22 22.77 -4.32
CA GLU A 119 2.53 22.81 -5.75
C GLU A 119 2.02 21.56 -6.47
N ARG A 120 1.52 21.73 -7.69
CA ARG A 120 1.09 20.63 -8.57
C ARG A 120 2.18 20.45 -9.61
N SER A 121 3.19 19.66 -9.26
CA SER A 121 4.39 19.53 -10.09
C SER A 121 4.71 18.07 -10.39
N SER A 122 5.38 17.85 -11.52
CA SER A 122 5.98 16.58 -11.91
C SER A 122 6.89 16.01 -10.81
N THR A 123 7.52 16.88 -10.01
CA THR A 123 8.34 16.48 -8.86
C THR A 123 7.52 15.74 -7.80
N VAL A 124 6.31 16.20 -7.51
CA VAL A 124 5.43 15.54 -6.52
C VAL A 124 4.99 14.16 -7.04
N LEU A 125 4.58 14.07 -8.31
CA LEU A 125 4.23 12.80 -8.94
C LEU A 125 5.41 11.81 -8.98
N ALA A 126 6.61 12.31 -9.28
CA ALA A 126 7.84 11.52 -9.24
C ALA A 126 8.13 11.01 -7.83
N GLN A 127 8.08 11.90 -6.83
CA GLN A 127 8.32 11.55 -5.43
C GLN A 127 7.35 10.48 -4.94
N LEU A 128 6.04 10.65 -5.19
CA LEU A 128 4.99 9.69 -4.87
C LEU A 128 5.20 8.36 -5.57
N THR A 129 5.58 8.38 -6.85
CA THR A 129 5.84 7.15 -7.60
C THR A 129 7.06 6.41 -7.02
N VAL A 130 8.15 7.10 -6.70
CA VAL A 130 9.30 6.48 -6.03
C VAL A 130 8.94 5.96 -4.64
N ASP A 131 8.11 6.69 -3.87
CA ASP A 131 7.63 6.22 -2.57
C ASP A 131 6.88 4.89 -2.73
N LYS A 132 6.03 4.76 -3.76
CA LYS A 132 5.35 3.49 -4.07
C LYS A 132 6.34 2.38 -4.46
N MET A 133 7.32 2.67 -5.32
CA MET A 133 8.34 1.68 -5.74
C MET A 133 9.15 1.16 -4.56
N LEU A 134 9.50 2.05 -3.62
CA LEU A 134 10.42 1.76 -2.52
C LEU A 134 9.74 1.45 -1.19
N ALA A 135 8.41 1.54 -1.11
CA ALA A 135 7.65 1.28 0.11
C ALA A 135 7.86 -0.14 0.64
N SER A 136 7.86 -0.24 1.97
CA SER A 136 7.97 -1.48 2.71
C SER A 136 6.98 -1.48 3.85
N ASN A 137 6.01 -2.39 3.79
CA ASN A 137 5.07 -2.70 4.86
C ASN A 137 4.47 -4.09 4.62
N ASP A 138 3.77 -4.63 5.61
CA ASP A 138 3.19 -5.96 5.53
C ASP A 138 2.22 -6.14 4.36
N TYR A 139 1.38 -5.14 4.06
CA TYR A 139 0.44 -5.23 2.94
C TYR A 139 1.16 -5.33 1.58
N LEU A 140 2.27 -4.61 1.42
CA LEU A 140 3.08 -4.70 0.20
C LEU A 140 3.81 -6.01 0.08
N ARG A 141 4.29 -6.59 1.19
CA ARG A 141 4.87 -7.94 1.19
C ARG A 141 3.84 -8.98 0.77
N ILE A 142 2.62 -8.89 1.32
CA ILE A 142 1.49 -9.72 0.89
C ILE A 142 1.16 -9.50 -0.60
N TYR A 143 1.16 -8.25 -1.07
CA TYR A 143 0.94 -7.95 -2.48
C TYR A 143 2.03 -8.55 -3.39
N VAL A 144 3.30 -8.50 -3.01
CA VAL A 144 4.40 -9.12 -3.77
C VAL A 144 4.28 -10.64 -3.78
N MET A 145 3.87 -11.26 -2.67
CA MET A 145 3.55 -12.69 -2.64
C MET A 145 2.42 -13.02 -3.63
N PHE A 146 1.35 -12.22 -3.63
CA PHE A 146 0.25 -12.36 -4.59
C PHE A 146 0.73 -12.21 -6.04
N LEU A 147 1.53 -11.20 -6.36
CA LEU A 147 2.10 -11.00 -7.70
C LEU A 147 2.94 -12.18 -8.17
N SER A 148 3.68 -12.81 -7.25
CA SER A 148 4.55 -13.95 -7.56
C SER A 148 3.77 -15.22 -7.91
N GLU A 149 2.52 -15.32 -7.44
CA GLU A 149 1.62 -16.46 -7.66
C GLU A 149 0.69 -16.31 -8.87
N LEU A 150 0.63 -15.14 -9.52
CA LEU A 150 -0.28 -14.91 -10.66
C LEU A 150 -0.11 -15.93 -11.79
N LYS A 151 1.14 -16.37 -12.04
CA LYS A 151 1.45 -17.35 -13.08
C LYS A 151 0.92 -18.76 -12.78
N ASN A 152 0.53 -19.03 -11.54
CA ASN A 152 0.16 -20.36 -11.06
C ASN A 152 -1.36 -20.51 -10.87
N ASP A 153 -2.13 -19.43 -10.85
CA ASP A 153 -3.58 -19.44 -10.56
C ASP A 153 -4.34 -18.39 -11.37
N GLN A 154 -5.17 -18.85 -12.31
CA GLN A 154 -5.97 -18.00 -13.19
C GLN A 154 -6.94 -17.09 -12.43
N SER A 155 -7.47 -17.54 -11.29
CA SER A 155 -8.40 -16.73 -10.48
C SER A 155 -7.69 -15.52 -9.85
N LEU A 156 -6.38 -15.63 -9.59
CA LEU A 156 -5.57 -14.52 -9.11
C LEU A 156 -5.28 -13.50 -10.22
N ILE A 157 -5.19 -13.93 -11.48
CA ILE A 157 -5.04 -13.03 -12.63
C ILE A 157 -6.28 -12.13 -12.76
N GLU A 158 -7.48 -12.72 -12.73
CA GLU A 158 -8.73 -11.95 -12.79
C GLU A 158 -8.86 -10.97 -11.61
N LEU A 159 -8.47 -11.41 -10.41
CA LEU A 159 -8.43 -10.54 -9.24
C LEU A 159 -7.41 -9.40 -9.40
N HIS A 160 -6.24 -9.68 -9.96
CA HIS A 160 -5.20 -8.68 -10.20
C HIS A 160 -5.72 -7.59 -11.15
N ASP A 161 -6.41 -7.97 -12.21
CA ASP A 161 -6.97 -7.03 -13.18
C ASP A 161 -8.06 -6.14 -12.55
N GLN A 162 -8.91 -6.72 -11.70
CA GLN A 162 -9.89 -5.95 -10.92
C GLN A 162 -9.21 -4.96 -9.97
N LEU A 163 -8.21 -5.40 -9.21
CA LEU A 163 -7.47 -4.53 -8.28
C LEU A 163 -6.72 -3.41 -9.03
N LYS A 164 -6.16 -3.72 -10.20
CA LYS A 164 -5.50 -2.74 -11.08
C LYS A 164 -6.52 -1.71 -11.58
N ALA A 165 -7.65 -2.14 -12.15
CA ALA A 165 -8.69 -1.24 -12.64
C ALA A 165 -9.23 -0.31 -11.54
N MET A 166 -9.53 -0.86 -10.36
CA MET A 166 -9.94 -0.06 -9.20
C MET A 166 -8.87 0.95 -8.79
N SER A 167 -7.59 0.55 -8.76
CA SER A 167 -6.49 1.44 -8.39
C SER A 167 -6.28 2.56 -9.40
N ILE A 168 -6.43 2.27 -10.70
CA ILE A 168 -6.35 3.28 -11.76
C ILE A 168 -7.47 4.31 -11.60
N ALA A 169 -8.72 3.85 -11.44
CA ALA A 169 -9.86 4.74 -11.24
C ALA A 169 -9.68 5.64 -10.00
N ASN A 170 -9.17 5.08 -8.89
CA ASN A 170 -8.90 5.86 -7.67
C ASN A 170 -7.78 6.89 -7.87
N ILE A 171 -6.72 6.56 -8.61
CA ILE A 171 -5.65 7.52 -8.91
C ILE A 171 -6.17 8.61 -9.85
N GLN A 172 -6.97 8.27 -10.87
CA GLN A 172 -7.59 9.25 -11.76
C GLN A 172 -8.45 10.26 -10.99
N GLU A 173 -9.30 9.77 -10.08
CA GLU A 173 -10.14 10.64 -9.26
C GLU A 173 -9.31 11.51 -8.30
N LEU A 174 -8.26 10.96 -7.68
CA LEU A 174 -7.35 11.75 -6.84
C LEU A 174 -6.65 12.85 -7.64
N LEU A 175 -6.08 12.53 -8.81
CA LEU A 175 -5.41 13.53 -9.65
C LEU A 175 -6.39 14.65 -10.01
N LYS A 176 -7.62 14.29 -10.39
CA LYS A 176 -8.68 15.26 -10.69
C LYS A 176 -9.07 16.10 -9.47
N GLN A 177 -9.28 15.49 -8.31
CA GLN A 177 -9.64 16.17 -7.05
C GLN A 177 -8.62 17.23 -6.65
N PHE A 178 -7.33 16.97 -6.90
CA PHE A 178 -6.24 17.88 -6.55
C PHE A 178 -5.72 18.74 -7.71
N ASN A 179 -6.47 18.78 -8.82
CA ASN A 179 -6.19 19.56 -10.03
C ASN A 179 -4.84 19.24 -10.68
N TYR A 180 -4.44 17.97 -10.69
CA TYR A 180 -3.37 17.48 -11.56
C TYR A 180 -3.93 17.18 -12.96
N PRO A 181 -3.14 17.40 -14.03
CA PRO A 181 -3.52 16.93 -15.35
C PRO A 181 -3.70 15.39 -15.31
N PRO A 182 -4.75 14.85 -15.95
CA PRO A 182 -4.91 13.42 -16.07
C PRO A 182 -3.73 12.85 -16.86
N LEU A 183 -3.28 11.65 -16.50
CA LEU A 183 -2.32 10.93 -17.34
C LEU A 183 -3.07 10.27 -18.51
N PRO A 184 -2.44 10.11 -19.69
CA PRO A 184 -2.99 9.28 -20.75
C PRO A 184 -3.18 7.82 -20.30
N ASP A 185 -4.21 7.13 -20.81
CA ASP A 185 -4.60 5.78 -20.36
C ASP A 185 -3.45 4.76 -20.40
N ASN A 186 -2.59 4.82 -21.42
CA ASN A 186 -1.44 3.92 -21.56
C ASN A 186 -0.35 4.16 -20.49
N GLN A 187 -0.32 5.32 -19.84
CA GLN A 187 0.68 5.64 -18.82
C GLN A 187 0.37 4.99 -17.47
N TYR A 188 -0.92 4.81 -17.12
CA TYR A 188 -1.28 4.12 -15.87
C TYR A 188 -0.80 2.67 -15.87
N GLU A 189 -0.93 1.99 -17.01
CA GLU A 189 -0.43 0.63 -17.18
C GLU A 189 1.09 0.58 -17.07
N PHE A 190 1.80 1.46 -17.77
CA PHE A 190 3.26 1.55 -17.70
C PHE A 190 3.74 1.77 -16.27
N LEU A 191 3.20 2.77 -15.56
CA LEU A 191 3.57 3.08 -14.18
C LEU A 191 3.25 1.93 -13.23
N THR A 192 2.12 1.27 -13.41
CA THR A 192 1.75 0.09 -12.60
C THR A 192 2.77 -1.04 -12.79
N ASN A 193 3.11 -1.37 -14.03
CA ASN A 193 4.07 -2.42 -14.34
C ASN A 193 5.48 -2.08 -13.83
N LEU A 194 5.87 -0.81 -13.95
CA LEU A 194 7.14 -0.30 -13.43
C LEU A 194 7.19 -0.43 -11.90
N ILE A 195 6.18 0.05 -11.18
CA ILE A 195 6.09 -0.08 -9.73
C ILE A 195 6.12 -1.56 -9.31
N ASN A 196 5.33 -2.41 -9.95
CA ASN A 196 5.28 -3.85 -9.63
C ASN A 196 6.63 -4.52 -9.84
N THR A 197 7.36 -4.15 -10.90
CA THR A 197 8.73 -4.63 -11.16
C THR A 197 9.69 -4.22 -10.02
N PHE A 198 9.60 -2.98 -9.55
CA PHE A 198 10.39 -2.52 -8.40
C PHE A 198 10.02 -3.25 -7.12
N LEU A 199 8.73 -3.43 -6.84
CA LEU A 199 8.26 -4.11 -5.63
C LEU A 199 8.76 -5.56 -5.58
N VAL A 200 8.56 -6.32 -6.67
CA VAL A 200 9.04 -7.71 -6.79
C VAL A 200 10.56 -7.74 -6.75
N GLY A 201 11.26 -6.91 -7.53
CA GLY A 201 12.72 -6.88 -7.56
C GLY A 201 13.33 -6.55 -6.19
N CYS A 202 12.77 -5.59 -5.47
CA CYS A 202 13.23 -5.24 -4.14
C CYS A 202 13.04 -6.36 -3.11
N ASP A 203 11.95 -7.12 -3.21
CA ASP A 203 11.65 -8.22 -2.28
C ASP A 203 12.47 -9.47 -2.62
N VAL A 204 12.56 -9.84 -3.91
CA VAL A 204 13.24 -11.05 -4.37
C VAL A 204 14.76 -10.90 -4.39
N LEU A 205 15.27 -9.74 -4.81
CA LEU A 205 16.71 -9.51 -4.96
C LEU A 205 17.34 -8.75 -3.78
N GLY A 206 16.53 -8.27 -2.82
CA GLY A 206 17.03 -7.51 -1.67
C GLY A 206 17.63 -6.15 -2.05
N VAL A 207 17.35 -5.62 -3.24
CA VAL A 207 17.99 -4.40 -3.79
C VAL A 207 17.42 -3.08 -3.24
N ARG A 208 16.44 -3.13 -2.33
CA ARG A 208 15.72 -1.95 -1.82
C ARG A 208 16.65 -0.91 -1.20
N GLU A 209 17.63 -1.34 -0.41
CA GLU A 209 18.58 -0.41 0.24
C GLU A 209 19.43 0.33 -0.79
N ASN A 210 19.85 -0.35 -1.87
CA ASN A 210 20.60 0.27 -2.95
C ASN A 210 19.77 1.36 -3.65
N PHE A 211 18.52 1.06 -4.00
CA PHE A 211 17.63 2.05 -4.61
C PHE A 211 17.30 3.20 -3.67
N ASN A 212 17.16 2.96 -2.36
CA ASN A 212 17.01 4.04 -1.37
C ASN A 212 18.23 4.96 -1.32
N LYS A 213 19.46 4.42 -1.40
CA LYS A 213 20.69 5.23 -1.51
C LYS A 213 20.72 6.08 -2.79
N GLN A 214 20.07 5.59 -3.85
CA GLN A 214 19.95 6.27 -5.15
C GLN A 214 18.58 6.92 -5.38
N ARG A 215 17.86 7.21 -4.30
CA ARG A 215 16.47 7.70 -4.36
C ARG A 215 16.34 8.97 -5.20
N SER A 216 17.28 9.91 -5.07
CA SER A 216 17.28 11.17 -5.83
C SER A 216 17.40 10.93 -7.34
N ALA A 217 18.18 9.94 -7.78
CA ALA A 217 18.29 9.58 -9.18
C ALA A 217 16.97 9.04 -9.73
N LEU A 218 16.27 8.18 -8.97
CA LEU A 218 14.95 7.67 -9.36
C LEU A 218 13.91 8.79 -9.47
N VAL A 219 13.92 9.74 -8.54
CA VAL A 219 13.03 10.91 -8.60
C VAL A 219 13.33 11.75 -9.83
N CYS A 220 14.62 12.00 -10.11
CA CYS A 220 15.02 12.76 -11.29
C CYS A 220 14.53 12.10 -12.58
N MET A 221 14.75 10.77 -12.73
CA MET A 221 14.29 10.00 -13.89
C MET A 221 12.77 10.09 -14.08
N LEU A 222 12.00 9.88 -13.00
CA LEU A 222 10.54 9.94 -13.09
C LEU A 222 10.02 11.36 -13.28
N LYS A 223 10.69 12.38 -12.73
CA LYS A 223 10.33 13.77 -12.98
C LYS A 223 10.46 14.10 -14.46
N THR A 224 11.57 13.73 -15.09
CA THR A 224 11.75 13.92 -16.54
C THR A 224 10.67 13.21 -17.35
N TYR A 225 10.28 12.00 -16.94
CA TYR A 225 9.15 11.29 -17.54
C TYR A 225 7.83 12.07 -17.40
N PHE A 226 7.49 12.55 -16.19
CA PHE A 226 6.28 13.32 -15.93
C PHE A 226 6.27 14.69 -16.64
N ASP A 227 7.41 15.35 -16.77
CA ASP A 227 7.53 16.59 -17.55
C ASP A 227 7.23 16.32 -19.04
N THR A 228 7.79 15.23 -19.59
CA THR A 228 7.65 14.88 -21.01
C THR A 228 6.19 14.60 -21.39
N ILE A 229 5.44 13.90 -20.52
CA ILE A 229 4.03 13.61 -20.80
C ILE A 229 3.17 14.89 -20.72
N ASN A 230 3.44 15.78 -19.75
CA ASN A 230 2.67 17.03 -19.60
C ASN A 230 2.88 17.97 -20.80
N GLU A 231 4.12 18.08 -21.32
CA GLU A 231 4.42 18.88 -22.51
C GLU A 231 3.78 18.35 -23.80
N SER A 232 3.45 17.05 -23.84
CA SER A 232 2.82 16.42 -25.02
C SER A 232 1.32 16.70 -25.11
N GLU A 233 0.67 17.00 -23.99
CA GLU A 233 -0.76 17.36 -23.92
C GLU A 233 -1.01 18.85 -24.17
N GLU A 234 -0.09 19.75 -23.79
CA GLU A 234 -0.20 21.19 -24.08
C GLU A 234 -0.09 21.53 -25.58
N LYS A 235 0.37 20.58 -26.42
CA LYS A 235 0.55 20.74 -27.87
C LYS A 235 -0.60 20.18 -28.72
N GLN A 236 -1.65 19.62 -28.11
CA GLN A 236 -2.87 19.16 -28.78
C GLN A 236 -4.06 20.09 -28.48
#